data_AF-A0A427A3P6-F1
#
_entry.id   AF-A0A427A3P6-F1
#
_cell.length_a   1.000
_cell.length_b   1.000
_cell.length_c   1.000
_cell.angle_alpha   90.00
_cell.angle_beta   90.00
_cell.angle_gamma   90.00
#
_symmetry.space_group_name_H-M   'P 1'
#
loop_
_entity.id
_entity.type
_entity.pdbx_description
1 polymer ?
#
loop_
_entity_poly.entity_id
_entity_poly.type
_entity_poly.pdbx_seq_one_letter_code
_entity_poly.pdbx_strand_id
1 'polypeptide(L)'
;MASWEQLGELSTVAQLTGLDAGRLIGLIVQAATTARMHRKNCRQFAQHLKLIGNLLEQLKISELKKYPETREPLEQLEDALRRSYILVDSCQNRSYLYLLAMGWNIVYQFRRAQNEIDRYLRLVPLITLVDNARVRVRILERLDSIARDEREYTLDEEDRKVQDAILDHDPSTNHTTVLEKSLSCSYPNMPFDEALKKEREKLQMELQRSHVNMDIGQCEVIQHLIGVTHNVAITLEEKSTHLKSPKKVERSYSGDNSYKEHTFHENSHDQVTKSTYRLVSSFHKIREYDA
;
A
#
# COMPACT_ATOMS: atom_id res chain seq x y z
N MET A 1 -11.43 -3.83 9.27
CA MET A 1 -10.43 -3.00 8.57
C MET A 1 -9.15 -3.10 9.37
N ALA A 2 -8.09 -3.73 8.85
CA ALA A 2 -6.83 -3.75 9.59
C ALA A 2 -6.27 -2.34 9.73
N SER A 3 -5.82 -2.04 10.94
CA SER A 3 -5.09 -0.81 11.21
C SER A 3 -3.68 -0.98 10.65
N TRP A 4 -3.21 -0.06 9.81
CA TRP A 4 -1.80 -0.03 9.36
C TRP A 4 -0.81 0.06 10.52
N GLU A 5 -1.30 0.40 11.70
CA GLU A 5 -0.62 0.35 13.00
C GLU A 5 -0.08 -1.04 13.33
N GLN A 6 -0.76 -2.11 12.88
CA GLN A 6 -0.34 -3.49 13.07
C GLN A 6 0.51 -4.04 11.92
N LEU A 7 0.66 -3.28 10.83
CA LEU A 7 1.49 -3.66 9.68
C LEU A 7 2.95 -3.24 9.85
N GLY A 8 3.30 -2.39 10.82
CA GLY A 8 4.69 -2.08 11.13
C GLY A 8 5.44 -3.33 11.62
N GLU A 9 6.61 -3.61 11.05
CA GLU A 9 7.56 -4.47 11.76
C GLU A 9 7.80 -3.83 13.13
N LEU A 10 7.39 -4.51 14.21
CA LEU A 10 7.61 -4.05 15.59
C LEU A 10 9.06 -3.62 15.83
N SER A 11 10.02 -4.23 15.10
CA SER A 11 11.43 -3.84 15.05
C SER A 11 11.63 -2.39 14.58
N THR A 12 11.00 -1.98 13.48
CA THR A 12 11.11 -0.62 12.95
C THR A 12 10.45 0.39 13.88
N VAL A 13 9.30 0.05 14.47
CA VAL A 13 8.62 0.94 15.44
C VAL A 13 9.44 1.10 16.72
N ALA A 14 10.02 0.01 17.23
CA ALA A 14 10.90 0.03 18.40
C ALA A 14 12.16 0.88 18.16
N GLN A 15 12.76 0.84 16.97
CA GLN A 15 13.91 1.68 16.61
C GLN A 15 13.57 3.19 16.58
N LEU A 16 12.30 3.53 16.40
CA LEU A 16 11.81 4.92 16.38
C LEU A 16 11.35 5.40 17.77
N THR A 17 11.32 4.53 18.77
CA THR A 17 10.96 4.92 20.14
C THR A 17 12.01 5.87 20.72
N GLY A 18 11.56 6.88 21.45
CA GLY A 18 12.45 7.90 22.04
C GLY A 18 12.94 8.98 21.07
N LEU A 19 12.63 8.88 19.77
CA LEU A 19 12.83 9.99 18.83
C LEU A 19 11.78 11.07 19.07
N ASP A 20 12.22 12.33 18.99
CA ASP A 20 11.34 13.49 19.04
C ASP A 20 10.62 13.72 17.70
N ALA A 21 9.56 14.52 17.75
CA ALA A 21 8.75 14.86 16.58
C ALA A 21 9.59 15.43 15.41
N GLY A 22 10.60 16.26 15.70
CA GLY A 22 11.46 16.86 14.69
C GLY A 22 12.29 15.83 13.91
N ARG A 23 12.94 14.89 14.61
CA ARG A 23 13.68 13.79 13.97
C ARG A 23 12.78 12.86 13.21
N LEU A 24 11.60 12.53 13.75
CA LEU A 24 10.60 11.70 13.05
C LEU A 24 10.17 12.34 11.73
N ILE A 25 9.88 13.65 11.72
CA ILE A 25 9.56 14.40 10.50
C ILE A 25 10.72 14.33 9.50
N GLY A 26 11.97 14.51 9.95
CA GLY A 26 13.16 14.37 9.11
C GLY A 26 13.25 13.00 8.42
N LEU A 27 13.01 11.92 9.17
CA LEU A 27 13.00 10.56 8.63
C LEU A 27 11.86 10.34 7.62
N ILE A 28 10.65 10.86 7.89
CA ILE A 28 9.52 10.78 6.95
C ILE A 28 9.85 11.49 5.64
N VAL A 29 10.43 12.70 5.74
CA VAL A 29 10.86 13.47 4.57
C VAL A 29 11.88 12.68 3.75
N GLN A 30 12.86 12.05 4.40
CA GLN A 30 13.85 11.21 3.74
C GLN A 30 13.21 10.00 3.06
N ALA A 31 12.37 9.23 3.76
CA ALA A 31 11.68 8.08 3.20
C ALA A 31 10.82 8.44 1.97
N ALA A 32 10.14 9.60 2.03
CA ALA A 32 9.33 10.11 0.92
C ALA A 32 10.16 10.37 -0.36
N THR A 33 11.44 10.72 -0.25
CA THR A 33 12.30 10.92 -1.44
C THR A 33 12.65 9.61 -2.14
N THR A 34 12.65 8.50 -1.40
CA THR A 34 12.99 7.19 -1.93
C THR A 34 11.78 6.39 -2.38
N ALA A 35 10.55 6.84 -2.12
CA ALA A 35 9.32 6.09 -2.41
C ALA A 35 9.22 5.63 -3.87
N ARG A 36 8.91 4.34 -4.07
CA ARG A 36 8.68 3.76 -5.41
C ARG A 36 7.24 3.93 -5.87
N MET A 37 6.28 3.80 -4.96
CA MET A 37 4.84 3.97 -5.17
C MET A 37 4.29 5.22 -4.48
N HIS A 38 3.11 5.70 -4.90
CA HIS A 38 2.41 6.83 -4.30
C HIS A 38 3.27 8.09 -4.13
N ARG A 39 4.20 8.34 -5.06
CA ARG A 39 5.22 9.40 -4.94
C ARG A 39 4.64 10.79 -4.76
N LYS A 40 3.51 11.10 -5.40
CA LYS A 40 2.81 12.38 -5.24
C LYS A 40 2.33 12.53 -3.80
N ASN A 41 1.61 11.53 -3.28
CA ASN A 41 1.08 11.52 -1.92
C ASN A 41 2.19 11.60 -0.87
N CYS A 42 3.25 10.78 -0.98
CA CYS A 42 4.40 10.83 -0.08
C CYS A 42 5.05 12.23 -0.04
N ARG A 43 5.21 12.88 -1.21
CA ARG A 43 5.80 14.22 -1.29
C ARG A 43 4.89 15.29 -0.68
N GLN A 44 3.59 15.25 -0.96
CA GLN A 44 2.62 16.18 -0.38
C GLN A 44 2.57 16.05 1.14
N PHE A 45 2.52 14.82 1.64
CA PHE A 45 2.51 14.54 3.07
C PHE A 45 3.81 15.01 3.75
N ALA A 46 4.97 14.73 3.15
CA ALA A 46 6.25 15.23 3.64
C ALA A 46 6.34 16.78 3.63
N GLN A 47 5.75 17.44 2.64
CA GLN A 47 5.67 18.91 2.61
C GLN A 47 4.81 19.47 3.74
N HIS A 48 3.65 18.85 3.97
CA HIS A 48 2.77 19.22 5.08
C HIS A 48 3.48 19.05 6.43
N LEU A 49 4.15 17.92 6.65
CA LEU A 49 4.91 17.69 7.89
C LEU A 49 6.10 18.65 8.07
N LYS A 50 6.69 19.20 7.00
CA LYS A 50 7.71 20.26 7.13
C LYS A 50 7.12 21.55 7.70
N LEU A 51 5.90 21.93 7.31
CA LEU A 51 5.23 23.10 7.88
C LEU A 51 5.03 22.92 9.39
N ILE A 52 4.62 21.70 9.78
CA ILE A 52 4.46 21.30 11.17
C ILE A 52 5.79 21.34 11.90
N GLY A 53 6.85 20.74 11.35
CA GLY A 53 8.18 20.74 11.96
C GLY A 53 8.69 22.16 12.26
N ASN A 54 8.49 23.08 11.31
CA ASN A 54 8.83 24.49 11.50
C ASN A 54 8.04 25.13 12.65
N LEU A 55 6.77 24.79 12.81
CA LEU A 55 5.94 25.26 13.94
C LEU A 55 6.47 24.68 15.26
N LEU A 56 6.73 23.38 15.32
CA LEU A 56 7.20 22.70 16.54
C LEU A 56 8.54 23.26 17.05
N GLU A 57 9.44 23.61 16.13
CA GLU A 57 10.71 24.27 16.46
C GLU A 57 10.48 25.63 17.13
N GLN A 58 9.58 26.45 16.57
CA GLN A 58 9.25 27.76 17.16
C GLN A 58 8.56 27.66 18.51
N LEU A 59 7.73 26.64 18.70
CA LEU A 59 7.06 26.35 19.96
C LEU A 59 8.02 25.86 21.04
N LYS A 60 9.28 25.55 20.69
CA LYS A 60 10.24 24.88 21.58
C LYS A 60 9.58 23.69 22.27
N ILE A 61 9.09 22.74 21.49
CA ILE A 61 8.28 21.61 21.96
C ILE A 61 8.87 20.87 23.18
N SER A 62 10.20 20.84 23.32
CA SER A 62 10.92 20.29 24.47
C SER A 62 10.58 20.97 25.79
N GLU A 63 10.23 22.26 25.77
CA GLU A 63 9.76 23.02 26.93
C GLU A 63 8.29 22.72 27.22
N LEU A 64 7.46 22.57 26.19
CA LEU A 64 6.03 22.23 26.36
C LEU A 64 5.87 20.85 27.02
N LYS A 65 6.70 19.87 26.64
CA LYS A 65 6.69 18.54 27.26
C LYS A 65 6.93 18.52 28.78
N LYS A 66 7.47 19.59 29.36
CA LYS A 66 7.65 19.69 30.82
C LYS A 66 6.33 19.92 31.56
N TYR A 67 5.31 20.43 30.86
CA TYR A 67 3.99 20.70 31.44
C TYR A 67 3.09 19.46 31.28
N PRO A 68 2.52 18.94 32.38
CA PRO A 68 1.72 17.73 32.36
C PRO A 68 0.51 17.84 31.42
N GLU A 69 -0.06 19.04 31.28
CA GLU A 69 -1.26 19.29 30.48
C GLU A 69 -1.00 19.17 28.97
N THR A 70 0.25 19.34 28.52
CA THR A 70 0.60 19.20 27.08
C THR A 70 1.46 18.01 26.77
N ARG A 71 1.96 17.30 27.80
CA ARG A 71 2.76 16.11 27.62
C ARG A 71 2.05 15.02 26.84
N GLU A 72 0.82 14.67 27.22
CA GLU A 72 0.06 13.59 26.57
C GLU A 72 -0.26 13.89 25.09
N PRO A 73 -0.80 15.07 24.71
CA PRO A 73 -1.00 15.40 23.29
C PRO A 73 0.29 15.37 22.45
N LEU A 74 1.43 15.71 23.05
CA LEU A 74 2.73 15.69 22.38
C LEU A 74 3.29 14.27 22.21
N GLU A 75 3.07 13.38 23.18
CA GLU A 75 3.39 11.96 23.05
C GLU A 75 2.51 11.30 21.96
N GLN A 76 1.21 11.61 21.93
CA GLN A 76 0.29 11.12 20.90
C GLN A 76 0.64 11.63 19.49
N LEU A 77 1.12 12.88 19.38
CA LEU A 77 1.65 13.43 18.13
C LEU A 77 2.88 12.64 17.64
N GLU A 78 3.81 12.32 18.54
CA GLU A 78 4.99 11.50 18.19
C GLU A 78 4.59 10.09 17.76
N ASP A 79 3.62 9.47 18.42
CA ASP A 79 3.11 8.17 18.02
C ASP A 79 2.44 8.21 16.63
N ALA A 80 1.66 9.26 16.34
CA ALA A 80 1.09 9.48 15.01
C ALA A 80 2.18 9.66 13.94
N LEU A 81 3.26 10.39 14.27
CA LEU A 81 4.41 10.54 13.38
C LEU A 81 5.16 9.21 13.16
N ARG A 82 5.31 8.36 14.19
CA ARG A 82 5.90 7.01 14.03
C ARG A 82 5.07 6.16 13.07
N ARG A 83 3.74 6.13 13.23
CA ARG A 83 2.84 5.44 12.30
C ARG A 83 2.95 5.99 10.87
N SER A 84 3.06 7.31 10.76
CA SER A 84 3.20 8.02 9.49
C SER A 84 4.51 7.68 8.77
N TYR A 85 5.61 7.50 9.51
CA TYR A 85 6.86 6.98 8.95
C TYR A 85 6.69 5.59 8.35
N ILE A 86 6.04 4.67 9.06
CA ILE A 86 5.80 3.31 8.56
C ILE A 86 4.98 3.35 7.27
N LEU A 87 3.95 4.20 7.21
CA LEU A 87 3.14 4.37 6.00
C LEU A 87 4.00 4.82 4.81
N VAL A 88 4.84 5.84 4.99
CA VAL A 88 5.70 6.37 3.92
C VAL A 88 6.81 5.38 3.54
N ASP A 89 7.46 4.74 4.51
CA ASP A 89 8.50 3.73 4.26
C ASP A 89 7.94 2.50 3.52
N SER A 90 6.70 2.12 3.81
CA SER A 90 6.04 1.00 3.14
C SER A 90 5.91 1.22 1.63
N CYS A 91 5.79 2.47 1.18
CA CYS A 91 5.70 2.85 -0.24
C CYS A 91 6.99 2.59 -1.02
N GLN A 92 8.08 2.24 -0.32
CA GLN A 92 9.35 1.84 -0.91
C GLN A 92 9.61 0.33 -0.82
N ASN A 93 9.37 -0.26 0.36
CA ASN A 93 9.93 -1.56 0.71
C ASN A 93 8.97 -2.74 0.43
N ARG A 94 7.65 -2.52 0.45
CA ARG A 94 6.64 -3.57 0.24
C ARG A 94 6.63 -4.12 -1.20
N SER A 95 5.83 -5.16 -1.44
CA SER A 95 5.53 -5.61 -2.80
C SER A 95 4.90 -4.46 -3.59
N TYR A 96 5.43 -4.21 -4.78
CA TYR A 96 4.83 -3.26 -5.72
C TYR A 96 3.38 -3.64 -6.04
N LEU A 97 3.11 -4.92 -6.32
CA LEU A 97 1.77 -5.40 -6.67
C LEU A 97 0.79 -5.28 -5.51
N TYR A 98 1.24 -5.57 -4.28
CA TYR A 98 0.43 -5.35 -3.08
C TYR A 98 0.07 -3.87 -2.91
N LEU A 99 1.05 -2.95 -3.01
CA LEU A 99 0.81 -1.52 -2.86
C LEU A 99 -0.14 -1.00 -3.94
N LEU A 100 0.02 -1.47 -5.18
CA LEU A 100 -0.87 -1.12 -6.28
C LEU A 100 -2.30 -1.60 -6.03
N ALA A 101 -2.48 -2.86 -5.63
CA ALA A 101 -3.78 -3.41 -5.26
C ALA A 101 -4.43 -2.68 -4.07
N MET A 102 -3.63 -2.25 -3.10
CA MET A 102 -4.08 -1.52 -1.91
C MET A 102 -4.10 0.00 -2.11
N GLY A 103 -3.97 0.50 -3.35
CA GLY A 103 -3.69 1.91 -3.62
C GLY A 103 -4.68 2.89 -2.98
N TRP A 104 -5.98 2.62 -3.06
CA TRP A 104 -7.02 3.43 -2.44
C TRP A 104 -6.96 3.42 -0.91
N ASN A 105 -6.64 2.26 -0.34
CA ASN A 105 -6.50 2.14 1.10
C ASN A 105 -5.30 2.98 1.60
N ILE A 106 -4.19 2.99 0.87
CA ILE A 106 -3.02 3.83 1.16
C ILE A 106 -3.38 5.32 1.06
N VAL A 107 -4.10 5.73 0.00
CA VAL A 107 -4.62 7.10 -0.15
C VAL A 107 -5.45 7.52 1.07
N TYR A 108 -6.35 6.65 1.52
CA TYR A 108 -7.14 6.88 2.72
C TYR A 108 -6.26 7.02 3.97
N GLN A 109 -5.20 6.21 4.13
CA GLN A 109 -4.30 6.35 5.28
C GLN A 109 -3.55 7.67 5.29
N PHE A 110 -3.14 8.20 4.15
CA PHE A 110 -2.53 9.54 4.10
C PHE A 110 -3.49 10.63 4.60
N ARG A 111 -4.74 10.59 4.14
CA ARG A 111 -5.80 11.50 4.63
C ARG A 111 -5.99 11.36 6.15
N ARG A 112 -6.12 10.12 6.63
CA ARG A 112 -6.31 9.83 8.05
C ARG A 112 -5.12 10.30 8.90
N ALA A 113 -3.88 10.01 8.47
CA ALA A 113 -2.67 10.37 9.18
C ALA A 113 -2.50 11.90 9.29
N GLN A 114 -2.74 12.63 8.20
CA GLN A 114 -2.71 14.10 8.22
C GLN A 114 -3.74 14.65 9.21
N ASN A 115 -4.99 14.21 9.11
CA ASN A 115 -6.07 14.69 9.99
C ASN A 115 -5.80 14.39 11.47
N GLU A 116 -5.22 13.22 11.76
CA GLU A 116 -4.84 12.84 13.12
C GLU A 116 -3.75 13.77 13.68
N ILE A 117 -2.70 14.04 12.90
CA ILE A 117 -1.60 14.93 13.29
C ILE A 117 -2.10 16.36 13.50
N ASP A 118 -2.89 16.88 12.56
CA ASP A 118 -3.47 18.22 12.64
C ASP A 118 -4.35 18.40 13.87
N ARG A 119 -5.08 17.35 14.26
CA ARG A 119 -5.89 17.36 15.47
C ARG A 119 -5.04 17.54 16.72
N TYR A 120 -3.94 16.80 16.87
CA TYR A 120 -3.06 16.96 18.05
C TYR A 120 -2.40 18.34 18.08
N LEU A 121 -2.05 18.90 16.93
CA LEU A 121 -1.50 20.25 16.84
C LEU A 121 -2.49 21.35 17.23
N ARG A 122 -3.80 21.12 17.06
CA ARG A 122 -4.82 22.07 17.55
C ARG A 122 -4.98 22.01 19.07
N LEU A 123 -4.70 20.87 19.71
CA LEU A 123 -4.82 20.71 21.16
C LEU A 123 -3.67 21.40 21.92
N VAL A 124 -2.44 21.34 21.41
CA VAL A 124 -1.24 21.90 22.08
C VAL A 124 -1.35 23.42 22.38
N PRO A 125 -1.76 24.28 21.43
CA PRO A 125 -1.91 25.72 21.63
C PRO A 125 -3.10 26.12 22.50
N LEU A 126 -4.15 25.29 22.58
CA LEU A 126 -5.34 25.56 23.41
C LEU A 126 -5.04 25.38 24.91
N ILE A 127 -4.05 24.53 25.23
CA ILE A 127 -3.65 24.25 26.62
C ILE A 127 -2.49 25.15 27.06
N THR A 128 -1.60 25.52 26.14
CA THR A 128 -0.45 26.41 26.40
C THR A 128 -0.69 27.82 25.89
N LEU A 129 -1.69 28.51 26.43
CA LEU A 129 -1.85 29.95 26.19
C LEU A 129 -0.60 30.70 26.70
N VAL A 130 0.38 30.85 25.82
CA VAL A 130 1.65 31.52 26.02
C VAL A 130 1.38 32.93 26.57
N ASP A 131 1.98 33.30 27.70
CA ASP A 131 1.86 34.62 28.34
C ASP A 131 2.32 35.79 27.42
N ASN A 132 3.01 35.46 26.32
CA ASN A 132 3.48 36.42 25.32
C ASN A 132 2.53 36.53 24.11
N ALA A 133 1.76 37.62 24.07
CA ALA A 133 0.79 37.90 23.01
C ALA A 133 1.40 37.93 21.59
N ARG A 134 2.66 38.35 21.42
CA ARG A 134 3.31 38.40 20.09
C ARG A 134 3.67 37.01 19.58
N VAL A 135 4.11 36.13 20.47
CA VAL A 135 4.37 34.73 20.15
C VAL A 135 3.05 34.02 19.82
N ARG A 136 2.00 34.30 20.59
CA ARG A 136 0.64 33.77 20.35
C ARG A 136 0.12 34.09 18.94
N VAL A 137 0.24 35.34 18.49
CA VAL A 137 -0.21 35.75 17.13
C VAL A 137 0.52 34.96 16.03
N ARG A 138 1.85 34.87 16.10
CA ARG A 138 2.63 34.11 15.10
C ARG A 138 2.30 32.62 15.07
N ILE A 139 2.01 32.03 16.23
CA ILE A 139 1.60 30.63 16.34
C ILE A 139 0.25 30.42 15.66
N LEU A 140 -0.73 31.30 15.93
CA LEU A 140 -2.05 31.23 15.32
C LEU A 140 -1.99 31.38 13.80
N GLU A 141 -1.17 32.30 13.28
CA GLU A 141 -0.94 32.43 11.82
C GLU A 141 -0.39 31.14 11.20
N ARG A 142 0.55 30.47 11.88
CA ARG A 142 1.11 29.20 11.38
C ARG A 142 0.13 28.04 11.46
N LEU A 143 -0.61 27.93 12.56
CA LEU A 143 -1.66 26.93 12.69
C LEU A 143 -2.75 27.11 11.64
N ASP A 144 -3.10 28.37 11.33
CA ASP A 144 -4.01 28.69 10.23
C ASP A 144 -3.41 28.26 8.88
N SER A 145 -2.11 28.51 8.65
CA SER A 145 -1.44 28.02 7.43
C SER A 145 -1.43 26.49 7.30
N ILE A 146 -1.26 25.75 8.40
CA ILE A 146 -1.33 24.28 8.44
C ILE A 146 -2.76 23.81 8.23
N ALA A 147 -3.73 24.44 8.90
CA ALA A 147 -5.15 24.10 8.79
C ALA A 147 -5.68 24.32 7.37
N ARG A 148 -5.15 25.32 6.65
CA ARG A 148 -5.48 25.58 5.23
C ARG A 148 -4.69 24.68 4.26
N ASP A 149 -3.71 23.92 4.73
CA ASP A 149 -2.91 23.01 3.88
C ASP A 149 -3.63 21.68 3.65
N GLU A 150 -4.77 21.74 2.97
CA GLU A 150 -5.58 20.59 2.58
C GLU A 150 -4.92 19.86 1.41
N ARG A 151 -4.04 18.90 1.72
CA ARG A 151 -3.37 18.08 0.70
C ARG A 151 -4.37 17.13 0.07
N GLU A 152 -4.50 17.24 -1.24
CA GLU A 152 -5.25 16.28 -2.03
C GLU A 152 -4.44 15.00 -2.23
N TYR A 153 -4.91 13.90 -1.65
CA TYR A 153 -4.36 12.56 -1.85
C TYR A 153 -5.21 11.77 -2.83
N THR A 154 -4.59 11.25 -3.88
CA THR A 154 -5.25 10.52 -4.99
C THR A 154 -4.42 9.32 -5.43
N LEU A 155 -5.07 8.32 -6.05
CA LEU A 155 -4.37 7.31 -6.82
C LEU A 155 -4.11 7.86 -8.24
N ASP A 156 -2.88 7.70 -8.73
CA ASP A 156 -2.53 8.14 -10.08
C ASP A 156 -3.36 7.37 -11.12
N GLU A 157 -3.76 8.01 -12.21
CA GLU A 157 -4.70 7.44 -13.18
C GLU A 157 -4.14 6.17 -13.86
N GLU A 158 -2.84 6.15 -14.12
CA GLU A 158 -2.17 4.97 -14.66
C GLU A 158 -2.13 3.83 -13.63
N ASP A 159 -1.84 4.12 -12.37
CA ASP A 159 -1.88 3.14 -11.28
C ASP A 159 -3.29 2.57 -11.09
N ARG A 160 -4.33 3.41 -11.23
CA ARG A 160 -5.74 2.98 -11.17
C ARG A 160 -6.07 2.00 -12.30
N LYS A 161 -5.67 2.29 -13.54
CA LYS A 161 -5.92 1.38 -14.68
C LYS A 161 -5.21 0.04 -14.51
N VAL A 162 -3.96 0.06 -14.03
CA VAL A 162 -3.19 -1.17 -13.80
C VAL A 162 -3.80 -1.96 -12.63
N GLN A 163 -4.22 -1.28 -11.56
CA GLN A 163 -4.94 -1.90 -10.44
C GLN A 163 -6.22 -2.58 -10.92
N ASP A 164 -7.08 -1.87 -11.67
CA ASP A 164 -8.34 -2.40 -12.18
C ASP A 164 -8.10 -3.64 -13.07
N ALA A 165 -7.08 -3.61 -13.94
CA ALA A 165 -6.74 -4.75 -14.80
C ALA A 165 -6.11 -5.96 -14.07
N ILE A 166 -5.43 -5.75 -12.93
CA ILE A 166 -4.81 -6.84 -12.17
C ILE A 166 -5.81 -7.48 -11.20
N LEU A 167 -6.70 -6.69 -10.61
CA LEU A 167 -7.73 -7.16 -9.69
C LEU A 167 -8.97 -7.70 -10.40
N ASP A 168 -9.05 -7.52 -11.72
CA ASP A 168 -10.05 -8.18 -12.54
C ASP A 168 -9.90 -9.71 -12.45
N HIS A 169 -11.05 -10.39 -12.35
CA HIS A 169 -11.13 -11.85 -12.33
C HIS A 169 -11.46 -12.43 -13.71
N ASP A 170 -11.65 -11.60 -14.73
CA ASP A 170 -11.88 -12.05 -16.10
C ASP A 170 -10.63 -12.75 -16.67
N PRO A 171 -10.70 -14.05 -17.03
CA PRO A 171 -9.58 -14.78 -17.61
C PRO A 171 -9.15 -14.28 -19.00
N SER A 172 -9.95 -13.44 -19.67
CA SER A 172 -9.59 -12.80 -20.94
C SER A 172 -8.65 -11.60 -20.77
N THR A 173 -8.49 -11.09 -19.56
CA THR A 173 -7.61 -9.97 -19.27
C THR A 173 -6.15 -10.37 -19.47
N ASN A 174 -5.43 -9.63 -20.33
CA ASN A 174 -4.04 -9.93 -20.67
C ASN A 174 -3.09 -9.45 -19.58
N HIS A 175 -3.13 -10.12 -18.43
CA HIS A 175 -2.30 -9.84 -17.26
C HIS A 175 -0.79 -9.89 -17.58
N THR A 176 -0.38 -10.67 -18.60
CA THR A 176 1.03 -10.72 -19.02
C THR A 176 1.51 -9.35 -19.47
N THR A 177 0.80 -8.71 -20.41
CA THR A 177 1.20 -7.39 -20.93
C THR A 177 1.12 -6.28 -19.90
N VAL A 178 0.11 -6.33 -19.02
CA VAL A 178 -0.08 -5.36 -17.93
C VAL A 178 1.03 -5.48 -16.90
N LEU A 179 1.37 -6.70 -16.47
CA LEU A 179 2.46 -6.95 -15.53
C LEU A 179 3.82 -6.65 -16.14
N GLU A 180 4.06 -7.00 -17.39
CA GLU A 180 5.32 -6.71 -18.09
C GLU A 180 5.57 -5.20 -18.12
N LYS A 181 4.62 -4.42 -18.61
CA LYS A 181 4.76 -2.96 -18.67
C LYS A 181 4.95 -2.35 -17.27
N SER A 182 4.13 -2.76 -16.30
CA SER A 182 4.14 -2.15 -14.96
C SER A 182 5.37 -2.54 -14.14
N LEU A 183 5.77 -3.81 -14.13
CA LEU A 183 6.96 -4.27 -13.42
C LEU A 183 8.24 -3.75 -14.04
N SER A 184 8.36 -3.66 -15.38
CA SER A 184 9.52 -3.04 -16.02
C SER A 184 9.71 -1.58 -15.64
N CYS A 185 8.62 -0.82 -15.45
CA CYS A 185 8.71 0.56 -14.98
C CYS A 185 9.15 0.65 -13.51
N SER A 186 8.65 -0.25 -12.66
CA SER A 186 8.97 -0.26 -11.24
C SER A 186 10.36 -0.82 -10.94
N TYR A 187 10.87 -1.70 -11.81
CA TYR A 187 12.15 -2.38 -11.74
C TYR A 187 13.00 -2.12 -13.00
N PRO A 188 13.47 -0.88 -13.25
CA PRO A 188 14.08 -0.50 -14.52
C PRO A 188 15.40 -1.21 -14.84
N ASN A 189 16.06 -1.78 -13.83
CA ASN A 189 17.37 -2.44 -13.95
C ASN A 189 17.31 -3.96 -13.72
N MET A 190 16.12 -4.57 -13.86
CA MET A 190 15.92 -5.99 -13.61
C MET A 190 15.07 -6.62 -14.73
N PRO A 191 15.44 -7.80 -15.24
CA PRO A 191 14.62 -8.56 -16.19
C PRO A 191 13.22 -8.85 -15.65
N PHE A 192 12.23 -8.95 -16.55
CA PHE A 192 10.83 -9.12 -16.17
C PHE A 192 10.57 -10.40 -15.37
N ASP A 193 11.17 -11.52 -15.75
CA ASP A 193 11.05 -12.81 -15.07
C ASP A 193 11.62 -12.76 -13.64
N GLU A 194 12.76 -12.09 -13.46
CA GLU A 194 13.36 -11.89 -12.14
C GLU A 194 12.53 -10.93 -11.28
N ALA A 195 12.02 -9.83 -11.87
CA ALA A 195 11.14 -8.89 -11.18
C ALA A 195 9.83 -9.55 -10.75
N LEU A 196 9.25 -10.40 -11.61
CA LEU A 196 8.03 -11.17 -11.32
C LEU A 196 8.27 -12.17 -10.18
N LYS A 197 9.41 -12.88 -10.19
CA LYS A 197 9.80 -13.79 -9.11
C LYS A 197 9.97 -13.03 -7.78
N LYS A 198 10.70 -11.91 -7.80
CA LYS A 198 10.92 -11.06 -6.63
C LYS A 198 9.61 -10.51 -6.05
N GLU A 199 8.69 -10.08 -6.89
CA GLU A 199 7.37 -9.64 -6.44
C GLU A 199 6.56 -10.77 -5.82
N ARG A 200 6.63 -11.98 -6.37
CA ARG A 200 5.96 -13.15 -5.79
C ARG A 200 6.49 -13.50 -4.40
N GLU A 201 7.81 -13.49 -4.21
CA GLU A 201 8.44 -13.70 -2.90
C GLU A 201 7.99 -12.63 -1.89
N LYS A 202 7.94 -11.37 -2.30
CA LYS A 202 7.40 -10.30 -1.45
C LYS A 202 5.93 -10.50 -1.12
N LEU A 203 5.09 -10.87 -2.10
CA LEU A 203 3.67 -11.15 -1.87
C LEU A 203 3.46 -12.30 -0.87
N GLN A 204 4.32 -13.32 -0.89
CA GLN A 204 4.28 -14.38 0.13
C GLN A 204 4.57 -13.84 1.53
N MET A 205 5.55 -12.95 1.66
CA MET A 205 5.84 -12.28 2.93
C MET A 205 4.66 -11.39 3.38
N GLU A 206 4.03 -10.67 2.46
CA GLU A 206 2.80 -9.90 2.73
C GLU A 206 1.66 -10.79 3.22
N LEU A 207 1.45 -11.95 2.57
CA LEU A 207 0.43 -12.91 2.96
C LEU A 207 0.63 -13.42 4.39
N GLN A 208 1.88 -13.78 4.74
CA GLN A 208 2.22 -14.21 6.09
C GLN A 208 1.94 -13.10 7.13
N ARG A 209 2.31 -11.85 6.81
CA ARG A 209 2.02 -10.70 7.68
C ARG A 209 0.52 -10.48 7.87
N SER A 210 -0.27 -10.56 6.80
CA SER A 210 -1.74 -10.41 6.88
C SER A 210 -2.40 -11.55 7.67
N HIS A 211 -1.87 -12.77 7.59
CA HIS A 211 -2.34 -13.90 8.41
C HIS A 211 -2.10 -13.69 9.90
N VAL A 212 -0.90 -13.26 10.29
CA VAL A 212 -0.57 -12.96 11.70
C VAL A 212 -1.49 -11.87 12.24
N ASN A 213 -1.86 -10.91 11.39
CA ASN A 213 -2.78 -9.82 11.72
C ASN A 213 -4.27 -10.18 11.58
N MET A 214 -4.60 -11.43 11.23
CA MET A 214 -5.97 -11.92 11.01
C MET A 214 -6.79 -11.09 10.01
N ASP A 215 -6.13 -10.44 9.03
CA ASP A 215 -6.81 -9.65 8.00
C ASP A 215 -7.20 -10.53 6.80
N ILE A 216 -8.35 -11.18 6.92
CA ILE A 216 -8.89 -12.08 5.89
C ILE A 216 -9.03 -11.36 4.54
N GLY A 217 -9.48 -10.10 4.53
CA GLY A 217 -9.70 -9.36 3.28
C GLY A 217 -8.40 -9.06 2.55
N GLN A 218 -7.33 -8.73 3.28
CA GLN A 218 -6.00 -8.59 2.65
C GLN A 218 -5.46 -9.92 2.16
N CYS A 219 -5.66 -11.01 2.91
CA CYS A 219 -5.23 -12.34 2.48
C CYS A 219 -5.86 -12.74 1.14
N GLU A 220 -7.16 -12.49 0.95
CA GLU A 220 -7.86 -12.79 -0.31
C GLU A 220 -7.25 -12.02 -1.50
N VAL A 221 -7.01 -10.72 -1.34
CA VAL A 221 -6.38 -9.89 -2.38
C VAL A 221 -4.97 -10.40 -2.70
N ILE A 222 -4.16 -10.70 -1.67
CA ILE A 222 -2.78 -11.17 -1.88
C ILE A 222 -2.76 -12.54 -2.55
N GLN A 223 -3.67 -13.46 -2.18
CA GLN A 223 -3.80 -14.76 -2.83
C GLN A 223 -4.15 -14.63 -4.31
N HIS A 224 -5.07 -13.72 -4.66
CA HIS A 224 -5.37 -13.41 -6.06
C HIS A 224 -4.13 -12.92 -6.82
N LEU A 225 -3.38 -11.96 -6.26
CA LEU A 225 -2.14 -11.47 -6.87
C LEU A 225 -1.10 -12.57 -7.08
N ILE A 226 -0.95 -13.49 -6.11
CA ILE A 226 -0.07 -14.66 -6.24
C ILE A 226 -0.55 -15.55 -7.40
N GLY A 227 -1.85 -15.80 -7.52
CA GLY A 227 -2.44 -16.55 -8.63
C GLY A 227 -2.15 -15.92 -10.00
N VAL A 228 -2.38 -14.61 -10.15
CA VAL A 228 -2.12 -13.88 -11.40
C VAL A 228 -0.63 -13.95 -11.77
N THR A 229 0.28 -13.72 -10.83
CA THR A 229 1.73 -13.78 -11.09
C THR A 229 2.26 -15.19 -11.35
N HIS A 230 1.56 -16.22 -10.85
CA HIS A 230 1.88 -17.62 -11.13
C HIS A 230 1.46 -18.01 -12.56
N ASN A 231 0.24 -17.65 -12.97
CA ASN A 231 -0.27 -17.94 -14.31
C ASN A 231 0.62 -17.29 -15.40
N VAL A 232 1.04 -16.04 -15.20
CA VAL A 232 1.94 -15.36 -16.13
C VAL A 232 3.31 -16.05 -16.21
N ALA A 233 3.83 -16.57 -15.10
CA ALA A 233 5.10 -17.29 -15.10
C ALA A 233 5.03 -18.60 -15.91
N ILE A 234 3.93 -19.37 -15.77
CA ILE A 234 3.70 -20.58 -16.57
C ILE A 234 3.69 -20.23 -18.07
N THR A 235 2.96 -19.18 -18.47
CA THR A 235 2.88 -18.75 -19.88
C THR A 235 4.25 -18.33 -20.44
N LEU A 236 5.15 -17.76 -19.63
CA LEU A 236 6.51 -17.42 -20.06
C LEU A 236 7.36 -18.67 -20.29
N GLU A 237 7.24 -19.67 -19.41
CA GLU A 237 7.96 -20.95 -19.53
C GLU A 237 7.51 -21.73 -20.78
N GLU A 238 6.21 -21.80 -21.04
CA GLU A 238 5.62 -22.41 -22.24
C GLU A 238 6.08 -21.74 -23.55
N LYS A 239 6.21 -20.40 -23.55
CA LYS A 239 6.75 -19.66 -24.70
C LYS A 239 8.24 -19.94 -24.92
N SER A 240 9.00 -20.15 -23.85
CA SER A 240 10.44 -20.47 -23.90
C SER A 240 10.70 -21.90 -24.39
N THR A 241 9.82 -22.85 -24.05
CA THR A 241 9.91 -24.25 -24.52
C THR A 241 9.45 -24.41 -25.97
N HIS A 242 8.45 -23.64 -26.44
CA HIS A 242 8.02 -23.66 -27.84
C HIS A 242 9.05 -23.10 -28.85
N LEU A 243 10.02 -22.30 -28.38
CA LEU A 243 11.16 -21.85 -29.19
C LEU A 243 12.30 -22.88 -29.25
N LYS A 244 12.23 -23.98 -28.48
CA LYS A 244 13.21 -25.06 -28.46
C LYS A 244 12.60 -26.36 -29.02
N SER A 245 12.64 -26.46 -30.35
CA SER A 245 12.41 -27.67 -31.20
C SER A 245 10.97 -27.90 -31.71
N PRO A 246 10.81 -28.49 -32.93
CA PRO A 246 11.34 -29.82 -33.27
C PRO A 246 12.20 -29.90 -34.54
N LYS A 247 13.32 -30.65 -34.44
CA LYS A 247 13.98 -31.27 -35.60
C LYS A 247 13.05 -32.34 -36.18
N LYS A 248 12.78 -32.19 -37.47
CA LYS A 248 12.14 -33.11 -38.41
C LYS A 248 12.80 -34.49 -38.44
N VAL A 249 12.05 -35.58 -38.18
CA VAL A 249 12.21 -36.92 -38.80
C VAL A 249 10.81 -37.58 -38.88
N GLU A 250 10.63 -38.37 -39.94
CA GLU A 250 9.39 -38.75 -40.61
C GLU A 250 8.47 -39.79 -39.92
N ARG A 251 7.19 -39.61 -40.28
CA ARG A 251 6.04 -40.52 -40.30
C ARG A 251 6.38 -41.97 -40.67
N SER A 252 5.73 -42.91 -39.99
CA SER A 252 5.24 -44.17 -40.61
C SER A 252 3.99 -44.66 -39.88
N TYR A 253 2.98 -45.02 -40.67
CA TYR A 253 1.67 -45.52 -40.25
C TYR A 253 1.72 -47.02 -39.93
N SER A 254 0.93 -47.43 -38.94
CA SER A 254 0.18 -48.69 -38.98
C SER A 254 -0.94 -48.62 -37.93
N GLY A 255 -2.17 -48.89 -38.37
CA GLY A 255 -3.34 -48.95 -37.51
C GLY A 255 -3.63 -50.39 -37.06
N ASP A 256 -4.41 -50.54 -36.00
CA ASP A 256 -5.51 -51.52 -35.95
C ASP A 256 -6.51 -51.19 -34.83
N ASN A 257 -7.76 -51.61 -35.05
CA ASN A 257 -8.96 -51.36 -34.25
C ASN A 257 -9.01 -52.15 -32.92
N SER A 258 -9.72 -51.61 -31.92
CA SER A 258 -10.65 -52.40 -31.08
C SER A 258 -11.60 -51.52 -30.26
N TYR A 259 -12.82 -52.02 -30.08
CA TYR A 259 -14.03 -51.39 -29.53
C TYR A 259 -14.16 -51.46 -27.99
N LYS A 260 -15.16 -50.70 -27.49
CA LYS A 260 -15.90 -50.78 -26.20
C LYS A 260 -15.30 -49.98 -25.02
N GLU A 261 -16.05 -49.33 -24.12
CA GLU A 261 -17.49 -49.07 -23.90
C GLU A 261 -17.62 -47.99 -22.79
N HIS A 262 -18.79 -47.37 -22.70
CA HIS A 262 -19.14 -46.19 -21.87
C HIS A 262 -18.98 -46.32 -20.35
N THR A 263 -18.80 -45.18 -19.66
CA THR A 263 -19.58 -44.84 -18.46
C THR A 263 -19.57 -43.33 -18.18
N PHE A 264 -20.76 -42.76 -18.02
CA PHE A 264 -21.01 -41.41 -17.51
C PHE A 264 -21.01 -41.41 -15.98
N HIS A 265 -20.57 -40.31 -15.36
CA HIS A 265 -21.14 -39.82 -14.11
C HIS A 265 -20.93 -38.29 -13.95
N GLU A 266 -22.04 -37.55 -14.01
CA GLU A 266 -22.34 -36.29 -13.30
C GLU A 266 -22.04 -36.42 -11.78
N ASN A 267 -21.85 -35.41 -10.92
CA ASN A 267 -21.98 -33.94 -10.85
C ASN A 267 -21.01 -33.52 -9.70
N SER A 268 -20.56 -32.26 -9.51
CA SER A 268 -21.27 -31.24 -8.73
C SER A 268 -20.58 -29.87 -8.83
N HIS A 269 -21.09 -29.00 -9.70
CA HIS A 269 -21.04 -27.55 -9.51
C HIS A 269 -22.34 -27.16 -8.80
N ASP A 270 -22.26 -26.62 -7.57
CA ASP A 270 -23.20 -25.63 -7.04
C ASP A 270 -23.00 -25.45 -5.53
N GLN A 271 -22.10 -24.53 -5.16
CA GLN A 271 -22.16 -23.85 -3.86
C GLN A 271 -21.23 -22.62 -3.75
N VAL A 272 -20.27 -22.44 -4.67
CA VAL A 272 -19.33 -21.31 -4.61
C VAL A 272 -19.93 -19.99 -5.13
N THR A 273 -20.99 -20.04 -5.94
CA THR A 273 -21.60 -18.86 -6.57
C THR A 273 -22.37 -17.95 -5.61
N LYS A 274 -22.71 -18.42 -4.39
CA LYS A 274 -23.50 -17.62 -3.43
C LYS A 274 -22.74 -16.73 -2.46
N SER A 275 -21.44 -16.96 -2.25
CA SER A 275 -20.65 -16.11 -1.35
C SER A 275 -20.02 -14.91 -2.09
N THR A 276 -19.72 -15.08 -3.38
CA THR A 276 -18.97 -14.11 -4.19
C THR A 276 -19.74 -12.84 -4.52
N TYR A 277 -21.08 -12.89 -4.67
CA TYR A 277 -21.86 -11.68 -4.96
C TYR A 277 -22.03 -10.72 -3.78
N ARG A 278 -21.79 -11.16 -2.53
CA ARG A 278 -21.97 -10.28 -1.37
C ARG A 278 -20.79 -9.31 -1.17
N LEU A 279 -19.58 -9.66 -1.63
CA LEU A 279 -18.39 -8.82 -1.45
C LEU A 279 -18.18 -7.78 -2.55
N VAL A 280 -18.69 -8.05 -3.76
CA VAL A 280 -18.72 -7.06 -4.86
C VAL A 280 -19.45 -5.77 -4.42
N SER A 281 -20.47 -5.90 -3.56
CA SER A 281 -21.19 -4.76 -2.99
C SER A 281 -20.37 -3.96 -1.98
N SER A 282 -19.46 -4.59 -1.22
CA SER A 282 -18.63 -3.89 -0.23
C SER A 282 -17.45 -3.13 -0.84
N PHE A 283 -16.86 -3.65 -1.93
CA PHE A 283 -15.83 -2.91 -2.67
C PHE A 283 -16.40 -1.79 -3.54
N HIS A 284 -17.60 -1.94 -4.10
CA HIS A 284 -18.31 -0.84 -4.75
C HIS A 284 -18.87 0.20 -3.78
N LYS A 285 -19.22 -0.16 -2.54
CA LYS A 285 -19.67 0.83 -1.53
C LYS A 285 -18.61 1.82 -1.08
N ILE A 286 -17.32 1.56 -1.31
CA ILE A 286 -16.25 2.53 -1.07
C ILE A 286 -16.14 3.54 -2.24
N ARG A 287 -16.66 3.21 -3.43
CA ARG A 287 -16.73 4.12 -4.58
C ARG A 287 -17.84 5.18 -4.48
N GLU A 288 -18.83 5.00 -3.61
CA GLU A 288 -20.05 5.86 -3.59
C GLU A 288 -20.09 6.94 -2.49
N TYR A 289 -19.03 7.11 -1.67
CA TYR A 289 -18.99 8.16 -0.64
C TYR A 289 -18.16 9.40 -0.98
N ASP A 290 -17.67 9.53 -2.21
CA ASP A 290 -16.94 10.71 -2.70
C ASP A 290 -17.76 11.46 -3.78
N ALA A 291 -18.87 12.08 -3.35
CA ALA A 291 -19.52 13.20 -4.03
C ALA A 291 -19.84 14.30 -2.99
#